data_AF-A0A093BQ76-F1
#
_entry.id   AF-A0A093BQ76-F1
#
_cell.length_a   1.000
_cell.length_b   1.000
_cell.length_c   1.000
_cell.angle_alpha   90.00
_cell.angle_beta   90.00
_cell.angle_gamma   90.00
#
_symmetry.space_group_name_H-M   'P 1'
#
loop_
_entity.id
_entity.type
_entity.pdbx_description
1 polymer ?
#
loop_
_entity_poly.entity_id
_entity_poly.type
_entity_poly.pdbx_seq_one_letter_code
_entity_poly.pdbx_strand_id
1 'polypeptide(L)'
;HLNLIESDYFGIEFQNIQSYWIWLEPMKPVIKQVRRPKTTMLRLAVKFFPPDPGQLQEEYTRYLFALQIKRDLAEERLTCSDNTAALLVSHLLQSEIGDFDESEDREHLKTNQYLPNQERIEGKILEFHRKHVGQTTAESDFQVLEIARKLEMYGIRFHLASDREGTKINLAVSHMGVLVFQGNTKINTFNWSKVRKLSFKRKRFLIKLHPEVCGPYQDTLEFLLGSRDECKNFWKICVEYHTFFRLFDQPKPKAKAVFFTRGSSFRYSGRTQKQLVDYIKDSGMKKTPYER
;
A
#
# COMPACT_ATOMS: atom_id res chain seq x y z
N HIS A 1 8.70 20.41 -4.12
CA HIS A 1 7.53 20.59 -5.01
C HIS A 1 6.20 20.22 -4.35
N LEU A 2 6.07 19.13 -3.59
CA LEU A 2 4.84 18.79 -2.83
C LEU A 2 4.94 19.03 -1.31
N ASN A 3 6.08 19.53 -0.80
CA ASN A 3 6.35 19.73 0.63
C ASN A 3 5.95 18.55 1.57
N LEU A 4 6.06 17.31 1.07
CA LEU A 4 5.62 16.11 1.77
C LEU A 4 6.71 15.62 2.75
N ILE A 5 6.50 15.88 4.04
CA ILE A 5 7.45 15.50 5.11
C ILE A 5 7.49 13.98 5.28
N GLU A 6 6.33 13.33 5.30
CA GLU A 6 6.16 11.88 5.45
C GLU A 6 6.25 11.13 4.10
N SER A 7 7.16 11.57 3.23
CA SER A 7 7.32 11.04 1.87
C SER A 7 7.73 9.56 1.82
N ASP A 8 8.28 9.01 2.90
CA ASP A 8 8.71 7.60 2.97
C ASP A 8 7.54 6.62 2.82
N TYR A 9 6.29 7.02 3.15
CA TYR A 9 5.10 6.18 2.91
C TYR A 9 4.76 6.03 1.42
N PHE A 10 5.33 6.85 0.55
CA PHE A 10 4.96 6.94 -0.86
C PHE A 10 6.06 6.41 -1.77
N GLY A 11 5.66 6.09 -2.99
CA GLY A 11 6.57 5.79 -4.09
C GLY A 11 5.99 6.27 -5.41
N ILE A 12 6.78 6.13 -6.46
CA ILE A 12 6.35 6.38 -7.83
C ILE A 12 6.14 5.05 -8.53
N GLU A 13 4.98 4.89 -9.15
CA GLU A 13 4.68 3.76 -10.04
C GLU A 13 4.64 4.23 -11.48
N PHE A 14 4.96 3.32 -12.40
CA PHE A 14 4.83 3.53 -13.84
C PHE A 14 4.28 2.28 -14.50
N GLN A 15 3.61 2.45 -15.64
CA GLN A 15 3.15 1.32 -16.43
C GLN A 15 4.30 0.72 -17.24
N ASN A 16 4.51 -0.59 -17.10
CA ASN A 16 5.44 -1.33 -17.92
C ASN A 16 4.86 -1.60 -19.33
N ILE A 17 5.60 -2.32 -20.18
CA ILE A 17 5.19 -2.64 -21.57
C ILE A 17 3.91 -3.49 -21.62
N GLN A 18 3.60 -4.22 -20.55
CA GLN A 18 2.41 -5.05 -20.40
C GLN A 18 1.28 -4.32 -19.66
N SER A 19 1.38 -2.99 -19.50
CA SER A 19 0.42 -2.13 -18.79
C SER A 19 0.24 -2.46 -17.31
N TYR A 20 1.17 -3.20 -16.69
CA TYR A 20 1.21 -3.40 -15.25
C TYR A 20 1.88 -2.21 -14.57
N TRP A 21 1.27 -1.75 -13.48
CA TRP A 21 1.88 -0.77 -12.58
C TRP A 21 3.01 -1.41 -11.79
N ILE A 22 4.21 -0.86 -11.91
CA ILE A 22 5.40 -1.31 -11.18
C ILE A 22 6.09 -0.13 -10.51
N TRP A 23 6.69 -0.39 -9.35
CA TRP A 23 7.45 0.61 -8.59
C TRP A 23 8.73 1.01 -9.31
N LEU A 24 8.97 2.32 -9.39
CA LEU A 24 10.25 2.89 -9.78
C LEU A 24 11.27 2.66 -8.66
N GLU A 25 12.45 2.13 -8.99
CA GLU A 25 13.53 1.95 -8.02
C GLU A 25 14.33 3.27 -7.86
N PRO A 26 14.34 3.93 -6.68
CA PRO A 26 14.98 5.24 -6.51
C PRO A 26 16.48 5.24 -6.79
N MET A 27 17.15 4.13 -6.48
CA MET A 27 18.61 3.99 -6.62
C MET A 27 19.07 3.67 -8.05
N LYS A 28 18.15 3.60 -9.02
CA LYS A 28 18.46 3.33 -10.43
C LYS A 28 18.05 4.50 -11.30
N PRO A 29 18.87 4.89 -12.30
CA PRO A 29 18.48 5.94 -13.25
C PRO A 29 17.14 5.60 -13.94
N VAL A 30 16.23 6.57 -14.03
CA VAL A 30 14.90 6.40 -14.65
C VAL A 30 15.02 5.87 -16.07
N ILE A 31 15.99 6.35 -16.85
CA ILE A 31 16.23 5.92 -18.24
C ILE A 31 16.60 4.44 -18.37
N LYS A 32 17.07 3.80 -17.30
CA LYS A 32 17.38 2.36 -17.26
C LYS A 32 16.17 1.51 -16.85
N GLN A 33 15.09 2.14 -16.40
CA GLN A 33 13.88 1.46 -15.91
C GLN A 33 12.69 1.69 -16.85
N VAL A 34 12.61 2.89 -17.42
CA VAL A 34 11.50 3.37 -18.24
C VAL A 34 11.97 3.51 -19.69
N ARG A 35 11.35 2.76 -20.61
CA ARG A 35 11.75 2.73 -22.02
C ARG A 35 11.52 4.06 -22.74
N ARG A 36 10.45 4.79 -22.39
CA ARG A 36 10.09 6.10 -22.99
C ARG A 36 9.78 7.13 -21.90
N PRO A 37 10.79 7.62 -21.15
CA PRO A 37 10.56 8.45 -19.97
C PRO A 37 9.71 9.71 -20.21
N LYS A 38 9.77 10.30 -21.41
CA LYS A 38 9.03 11.51 -21.78
C LYS A 38 7.51 11.29 -21.94
N THR A 39 7.07 10.07 -22.22
CA THR A 39 5.66 9.76 -22.50
C THR A 39 5.08 8.75 -21.51
N THR A 40 5.91 8.16 -20.66
CA THR A 40 5.44 7.22 -19.65
C THR A 40 4.76 7.97 -18.51
N MET A 41 3.51 7.61 -18.25
CA MET A 41 2.77 8.11 -17.10
C MET A 41 3.45 7.63 -15.80
N LEU A 42 3.80 8.58 -14.94
CA LEU A 42 4.26 8.34 -13.58
C LEU A 42 3.12 8.73 -12.63
N ARG A 43 2.89 7.92 -11.60
CA ARG A 43 1.92 8.25 -10.56
C ARG A 43 2.55 8.16 -9.18
N LEU A 44 2.21 9.12 -8.33
CA LEU A 44 2.42 8.99 -6.90
C LEU A 44 1.43 7.96 -6.34
N ALA A 45 1.91 7.06 -5.51
CA ALA A 45 1.11 6.05 -4.84
C ALA A 45 1.62 5.80 -3.43
N VAL A 46 0.70 5.46 -2.53
CA VAL A 46 1.06 4.96 -1.20
C VAL A 46 1.70 3.60 -1.38
N LYS A 47 2.92 3.46 -0.87
CA LYS A 47 3.71 2.24 -0.89
C LYS A 47 3.62 1.49 0.43
N PHE A 48 3.57 2.18 1.56
CA PHE A 48 3.48 1.56 2.88
C PHE A 48 2.22 2.02 3.59
N PHE A 49 1.30 1.09 3.81
CA PHE A 49 0.04 1.36 4.53
C PHE A 49 0.23 1.05 6.02
N PRO A 50 0.23 2.06 6.92
CA PRO A 50 0.31 1.82 8.35
C PRO A 50 -0.95 1.14 8.87
N PRO A 51 -0.86 0.35 9.97
CA PRO A 51 -2.02 -0.28 10.61
C PRO A 51 -3.03 0.72 11.17
N ASP A 52 -2.55 1.90 11.56
CA ASP A 52 -3.30 2.93 12.26
C ASP A 52 -3.05 4.29 11.57
N PRO A 53 -4.07 4.94 11.00
CA PRO A 53 -3.92 6.25 10.35
C PRO A 53 -3.56 7.36 11.34
N GLY A 54 -3.78 7.18 12.65
CA GLY A 54 -3.25 8.07 13.69
C GLY A 54 -1.72 8.15 13.72
N GLN A 55 -1.02 7.21 13.07
CA GLN A 55 0.43 7.26 12.89
C GLN A 55 0.85 8.30 11.84
N LEU A 56 -0.04 8.71 10.95
CA LEU A 56 0.20 9.79 9.99
C LEU A 56 0.06 11.12 10.73
N GLN A 57 1.17 11.86 10.85
CA GLN A 57 1.19 13.08 11.65
C GLN A 57 0.62 14.28 10.90
N GLU A 58 0.94 14.40 9.62
CA GLU A 58 0.54 15.54 8.79
C GLU A 58 -0.85 15.34 8.19
N GLU A 59 -1.64 16.42 8.20
CA GLU A 59 -2.96 16.44 7.56
C GLU A 59 -2.87 16.23 6.05
N TYR A 60 -1.88 16.85 5.42
CA TYR A 60 -1.61 16.65 4.00
C TYR A 60 -1.29 15.18 3.66
N THR A 61 -0.57 14.47 4.54
CA THR A 61 -0.33 13.03 4.36
C THR A 61 -1.64 12.25 4.43
N ARG A 62 -2.50 12.54 5.42
CA ARG A 62 -3.82 11.89 5.54
C ARG A 62 -4.69 12.12 4.31
N TYR A 63 -4.70 13.36 3.79
CA TYR A 63 -5.39 13.69 2.55
C TYR A 63 -4.88 12.87 1.36
N LEU A 64 -3.57 12.77 1.16
CA LEU A 64 -3.00 11.95 0.06
C LEU A 64 -3.34 10.46 0.22
N PHE A 65 -3.44 9.96 1.45
CA PHE A 65 -3.94 8.61 1.73
C PHE A 65 -5.43 8.48 1.39
N ALA A 66 -6.28 9.45 1.73
CA ALA A 66 -7.69 9.45 1.37
C ALA A 66 -7.89 9.43 -0.15
N LEU A 67 -7.09 10.21 -0.90
CA LEU A 67 -7.06 10.14 -2.38
C LEU A 67 -6.63 8.77 -2.91
N GLN A 68 -5.67 8.12 -2.24
CA GLN A 68 -5.28 6.75 -2.59
C GLN A 68 -6.44 5.76 -2.35
N ILE A 69 -7.22 5.93 -1.28
CA ILE A 69 -8.41 5.11 -1.01
C ILE A 69 -9.50 5.38 -2.05
N LYS A 70 -9.78 6.64 -2.39
CA LYS A 70 -10.68 7.01 -3.50
C LYS A 70 -10.28 6.29 -4.79
N ARG A 71 -8.99 6.31 -5.14
CA ARG A 71 -8.48 5.59 -6.32
C ARG A 71 -8.63 4.08 -6.21
N ASP A 72 -8.33 3.50 -5.05
CA ASP A 72 -8.43 2.05 -4.85
C ASP A 72 -9.89 1.55 -4.87
N LEU A 73 -10.87 2.39 -4.51
CA LEU A 73 -12.29 2.11 -4.72
C LEU A 73 -12.67 2.14 -6.20
N ALA A 74 -12.29 3.20 -6.91
CA ALA A 74 -12.60 3.37 -8.33
C ALA A 74 -11.96 2.28 -9.22
N GLU A 75 -10.75 1.84 -8.87
CA GLU A 75 -10.02 0.77 -9.56
C GLU A 75 -10.36 -0.65 -9.02
N GLU A 76 -11.38 -0.79 -8.18
CA GLU A 76 -11.84 -2.06 -7.57
C GLU A 76 -10.77 -2.85 -6.79
N ARG A 77 -9.73 -2.16 -6.32
CA ARG A 77 -8.67 -2.76 -5.48
C ARG A 77 -9.10 -2.89 -4.02
N LEU A 78 -9.98 -2.02 -3.55
CA LEU A 78 -10.52 -2.03 -2.20
C LEU A 78 -11.96 -2.58 -2.21
N THR A 79 -12.10 -3.90 -2.30
CA THR A 79 -13.43 -4.52 -2.31
C THR A 79 -14.07 -4.44 -0.92
N CYS A 80 -15.33 -3.98 -0.86
CA CYS A 80 -16.12 -3.92 0.36
C CYS A 80 -17.62 -4.04 0.07
N SER A 81 -18.44 -4.10 1.12
CA SER A 81 -19.90 -4.14 0.95
C SER A 81 -20.42 -2.81 0.41
N ASP A 82 -21.57 -2.82 -0.28
CA ASP A 82 -22.24 -1.59 -0.77
C ASP A 82 -22.48 -0.57 0.34
N ASN A 83 -22.78 -1.03 1.55
CA ASN A 83 -22.97 -0.17 2.71
C ASN A 83 -21.68 0.56 3.08
N THR A 84 -20.56 -0.17 3.10
CA THR A 84 -19.25 0.40 3.43
C THR A 84 -18.74 1.30 2.31
N ALA A 85 -18.96 0.93 1.05
CA ALA A 85 -18.62 1.75 -0.11
C ALA A 85 -19.39 3.07 -0.07
N ALA A 86 -20.72 3.02 0.15
CA ALA A 86 -21.53 4.23 0.29
C ALA A 86 -21.03 5.14 1.42
N LEU A 87 -20.69 4.55 2.58
CA LEU A 87 -20.17 5.30 3.72
C LEU A 87 -18.81 5.96 3.41
N LEU A 88 -17.88 5.23 2.79
CA LEU A 88 -16.60 5.80 2.35
C LEU A 88 -16.79 6.97 1.37
N VAL A 89 -17.66 6.80 0.38
CA VAL A 89 -17.93 7.84 -0.62
C VAL A 89 -18.59 9.06 0.00
N SER A 90 -19.50 8.89 0.97
CA SER A 90 -20.12 10.04 1.65
C SER A 90 -19.11 10.90 2.44
N HIS A 91 -18.08 10.31 3.06
CA HIS A 91 -17.00 11.09 3.68
C HIS A 91 -16.08 11.73 2.63
N LEU A 92 -15.86 11.06 1.49
CA LEU A 92 -15.13 11.68 0.37
C LEU A 92 -15.87 12.90 -0.17
N LEU A 93 -17.21 12.84 -0.32
CA LEU A 93 -18.05 13.99 -0.67
C LEU A 93 -17.92 15.11 0.35
N GLN A 94 -18.13 14.83 1.64
CA GLN A 94 -17.99 15.84 2.70
C GLN A 94 -16.62 16.53 2.65
N SER A 95 -15.57 15.80 2.31
CA SER A 95 -14.23 16.38 2.16
C SER A 95 -14.08 17.25 0.91
N GLU A 96 -14.76 16.91 -0.19
CA GLU A 96 -14.58 17.54 -1.51
C GLU A 96 -15.52 18.74 -1.74
N ILE A 97 -16.78 18.63 -1.32
CA ILE A 97 -17.82 19.63 -1.59
C ILE A 97 -18.44 20.24 -0.32
N GLY A 98 -18.07 19.75 0.86
CA GLY A 98 -18.55 20.30 2.14
C GLY A 98 -19.90 19.72 2.56
N ASP A 99 -20.70 20.50 3.29
CA ASP A 99 -21.97 20.04 3.84
C ASP A 99 -23.00 19.70 2.75
N PHE A 100 -23.83 18.70 3.05
CA PHE A 100 -24.85 18.19 2.14
C PHE A 100 -25.75 19.26 1.50
N ASP A 101 -25.77 19.30 0.17
CA ASP A 101 -26.81 19.93 -0.65
C ASP A 101 -27.28 18.94 -1.72
N GLU A 102 -28.59 18.66 -1.79
CA GLU A 102 -29.07 17.58 -2.66
C GLU A 102 -28.84 17.84 -4.15
N SER A 103 -28.85 19.09 -4.59
CA SER A 103 -28.63 19.42 -6.00
C SER A 103 -27.14 19.28 -6.35
N GLU A 104 -26.28 19.90 -5.53
CA GLU A 104 -24.83 19.88 -5.71
C GLU A 104 -24.25 18.46 -5.61
N ASP A 105 -24.66 17.69 -4.60
CA ASP A 105 -24.26 16.30 -4.43
C ASP A 105 -24.55 15.44 -5.65
N ARG A 106 -25.78 15.54 -6.18
CA ARG A 106 -26.20 14.73 -7.33
C ARG A 106 -25.49 15.14 -8.60
N GLU A 107 -25.22 16.42 -8.78
CA GLU A 107 -24.41 16.91 -9.91
C GLU A 107 -22.96 16.41 -9.79
N HIS A 108 -22.39 16.46 -8.60
CA HIS A 108 -21.03 15.98 -8.33
C HIS A 108 -20.90 14.48 -8.55
N LEU A 109 -21.86 13.67 -8.07
CA LEU A 109 -21.89 12.23 -8.29
C LEU A 109 -22.17 11.85 -9.76
N LYS A 110 -22.77 12.72 -10.57
CA LYS A 110 -22.89 12.47 -12.02
C LYS A 110 -21.58 12.71 -12.76
N THR A 111 -20.79 13.69 -12.31
CA THR A 111 -19.55 14.11 -12.98
C THR A 111 -18.31 13.38 -12.47
N ASN A 112 -18.35 12.85 -11.25
CA ASN A 112 -17.23 12.17 -10.60
C ASN A 112 -17.56 10.71 -10.30
N GLN A 113 -16.75 9.79 -10.84
CA GLN A 113 -16.89 8.36 -10.58
C GLN A 113 -15.96 7.90 -9.45
N TYR A 114 -16.54 7.54 -8.30
CA TYR A 114 -15.85 7.00 -7.13
C TYR A 114 -15.81 5.46 -7.12
N LEU A 115 -16.78 4.82 -7.76
CA LEU A 115 -16.90 3.37 -7.85
C LEU A 115 -17.65 2.95 -9.12
N PRO A 116 -17.45 1.73 -9.64
CA PRO A 116 -18.10 1.28 -10.87
C PRO A 116 -19.63 1.19 -10.78
N ASN A 117 -20.17 0.83 -9.61
CA ASN A 117 -21.61 0.62 -9.39
C ASN A 117 -22.28 1.78 -8.63
N GLN A 118 -21.76 3.00 -8.81
CA GLN A 118 -22.14 4.21 -8.07
C GLN A 118 -23.64 4.51 -8.13
N GLU A 119 -24.24 4.49 -9.32
CA GLU A 119 -25.65 4.82 -9.54
C GLU A 119 -26.59 3.94 -8.70
N ARG A 120 -26.23 2.66 -8.51
CA ARG A 120 -27.03 1.70 -7.73
C ARG A 120 -27.05 2.05 -6.24
N ILE A 121 -26.00 2.70 -5.74
CA ILE A 121 -25.86 3.02 -4.31
C ILE A 121 -25.97 4.53 -4.02
N GLU A 122 -26.26 5.35 -5.03
CA GLU A 122 -26.33 6.82 -4.92
C GLU A 122 -27.24 7.27 -3.78
N GLY A 123 -28.47 6.77 -3.71
CA GLY A 123 -29.40 7.15 -2.64
C GLY A 123 -28.85 6.89 -1.23
N LYS A 124 -28.02 5.86 -1.07
CA LYS A 124 -27.38 5.51 0.19
C LYS A 124 -26.18 6.40 0.51
N ILE A 125 -25.43 6.82 -0.52
CA ILE A 125 -24.35 7.80 -0.39
C ILE A 125 -24.94 9.11 0.16
N LEU A 126 -26.02 9.60 -0.47
CA LEU A 126 -26.70 10.83 -0.05
C LEU A 126 -27.27 10.73 1.38
N GLU A 127 -27.84 9.58 1.75
CA GLU A 127 -28.34 9.34 3.10
C GLU A 127 -27.23 9.46 4.16
N PHE A 128 -26.03 8.95 3.88
CA PHE A 128 -24.90 9.09 4.78
C PHE A 128 -24.33 10.51 4.78
N HIS A 129 -24.23 11.17 3.62
CA HIS A 129 -23.67 12.51 3.53
C HIS A 129 -24.47 13.52 4.37
N ARG A 130 -25.81 13.41 4.37
CA ARG A 130 -26.70 14.19 5.25
C ARG A 130 -26.35 14.12 6.74
N LYS A 131 -25.68 13.05 7.19
CA LYS A 131 -25.32 12.84 8.61
C LYS A 131 -23.96 13.46 8.97
N HIS A 132 -23.23 14.00 8.00
CA HIS A 132 -21.88 14.52 8.18
C HIS A 132 -21.82 16.05 8.29
N VAL A 133 -22.97 16.74 8.27
CA VAL A 133 -23.06 18.21 8.37
C VAL A 133 -22.24 18.75 9.54
N GLY A 134 -21.38 19.72 9.27
CA GLY A 134 -20.46 20.35 10.22
C GLY A 134 -19.14 19.60 10.42
N GLN A 135 -18.91 18.45 9.78
CA GLN A 135 -17.61 17.79 9.79
C GLN A 135 -16.63 18.55 8.89
N THR A 136 -15.43 18.78 9.41
CA THR A 136 -14.34 19.39 8.63
C THR A 136 -13.78 18.42 7.58
N THR A 137 -13.07 18.98 6.59
CA THR A 137 -12.38 18.20 5.55
C THR A 137 -11.36 17.22 6.15
N ALA A 138 -10.61 17.67 7.15
CA ALA A 138 -9.61 16.87 7.86
C ALA A 138 -10.23 15.72 8.67
N GLU A 139 -11.37 15.95 9.33
CA GLU A 139 -12.11 14.90 10.03
C GLU A 139 -12.67 13.88 9.05
N SER A 140 -13.20 14.32 7.91
CA SER A 140 -13.73 13.45 6.87
C SER A 140 -12.65 12.56 6.26
N ASP A 141 -11.48 13.12 5.94
CA ASP A 141 -10.30 12.34 5.51
C ASP A 141 -9.93 11.30 6.55
N PHE A 142 -9.89 11.67 7.82
CA PHE A 142 -9.57 10.74 8.90
C PHE A 142 -10.61 9.60 8.99
N GLN A 143 -11.90 9.89 8.85
CA GLN A 143 -12.95 8.86 8.83
C GLN A 143 -12.82 7.90 7.64
N VAL A 144 -12.48 8.41 6.45
CA VAL A 144 -12.18 7.55 5.28
C VAL A 144 -11.09 6.54 5.64
N LEU A 145 -10.01 6.99 6.27
CA LEU A 145 -8.90 6.11 6.66
C LEU A 145 -9.30 5.12 7.78
N GLU A 146 -10.06 5.57 8.77
CA GLU A 146 -10.54 4.74 9.88
C GLU A 146 -11.50 3.63 9.43
N ILE A 147 -12.31 3.89 8.42
CA ILE A 147 -13.18 2.88 7.82
C ILE A 147 -12.34 1.96 6.93
N ALA A 148 -11.51 2.53 6.05
CA ALA A 148 -10.74 1.77 5.08
C ALA A 148 -9.78 0.78 5.75
N ARG A 149 -9.09 1.14 6.84
CA ARG A 149 -8.14 0.26 7.53
C ARG A 149 -8.74 -1.03 8.08
N LYS A 150 -10.06 -1.05 8.30
CA LYS A 150 -10.80 -2.22 8.80
C LYS A 150 -11.13 -3.22 7.70
N LEU A 151 -10.95 -2.84 6.43
CA LEU A 151 -11.21 -3.69 5.28
C LEU A 151 -10.06 -4.66 5.04
N GLU A 152 -10.41 -5.90 4.70
CA GLU A 152 -9.45 -6.97 4.42
C GLU A 152 -8.50 -6.62 3.26
N MET A 153 -8.99 -5.85 2.28
CA MET A 153 -8.26 -5.42 1.10
C MET A 153 -7.46 -4.13 1.27
N TYR A 154 -7.43 -3.56 2.47
CA TYR A 154 -6.71 -2.31 2.75
C TYR A 154 -5.20 -2.42 2.48
N GLY A 155 -4.71 -1.61 1.54
CA GLY A 155 -3.30 -1.59 1.16
C GLY A 155 -2.79 -2.87 0.49
N ILE A 156 -3.69 -3.77 0.08
CA ILE A 156 -3.33 -5.05 -0.54
C ILE A 156 -3.00 -4.85 -2.02
N ARG A 157 -1.89 -5.44 -2.44
CA ARG A 157 -1.45 -5.54 -3.84
C ARG A 157 -1.09 -6.99 -4.13
N PHE A 158 -1.84 -7.62 -5.04
CA PHE A 158 -1.68 -9.03 -5.34
C PHE A 158 -0.53 -9.30 -6.31
N HIS A 159 0.19 -10.38 -6.01
CA HIS A 159 1.17 -11.02 -6.87
C HIS A 159 0.73 -12.46 -7.11
N LEU A 160 0.35 -12.78 -8.34
CA LEU A 160 -0.08 -14.12 -8.73
C LEU A 160 1.04 -15.13 -8.48
N ALA A 161 0.69 -16.24 -7.83
CA ALA A 161 1.59 -17.34 -7.55
C ALA A 161 0.84 -18.68 -7.53
N SER A 162 1.59 -19.76 -7.39
CA SER A 162 1.09 -21.09 -7.05
C SER A 162 1.81 -21.63 -5.83
N ASP A 163 1.11 -22.41 -5.02
CA ASP A 163 1.72 -23.18 -3.94
C ASP A 163 2.44 -24.44 -4.47
N ARG A 164 2.86 -25.33 -3.56
CA ARG A 164 3.55 -26.59 -3.92
C ARG A 164 2.66 -27.59 -4.65
N GLU A 165 1.35 -27.52 -4.43
CA GLU A 165 0.35 -28.41 -5.02
C GLU A 165 -0.12 -27.89 -6.40
N GLY A 166 0.29 -26.67 -6.77
CA GLY A 166 -0.08 -26.02 -8.03
C GLY A 166 -1.35 -25.19 -7.93
N THR A 167 -1.94 -25.06 -6.74
CA THR A 167 -3.12 -24.24 -6.51
C THR A 167 -2.77 -22.78 -6.75
N LYS A 168 -3.58 -22.11 -7.58
CA LYS A 168 -3.42 -20.68 -7.85
C LYS A 168 -3.80 -19.86 -6.62
N ILE A 169 -2.89 -19.00 -6.19
CA ILE A 169 -3.02 -18.14 -5.02
C ILE A 169 -2.51 -16.73 -5.37
N ASN A 170 -2.83 -15.77 -4.51
CA ASN A 170 -2.26 -14.44 -4.55
C ASN A 170 -1.37 -14.24 -3.31
N LEU A 171 -0.15 -13.78 -3.53
CA LEU A 171 0.72 -13.29 -2.46
C LEU A 171 0.56 -11.78 -2.33
N ALA A 172 0.62 -11.28 -1.10
CA ALA A 172 0.67 -9.85 -0.81
C ALA A 172 1.61 -9.60 0.37
N VAL A 173 1.92 -8.32 0.62
CA VAL A 173 2.78 -7.91 1.74
C VAL A 173 2.08 -6.79 2.50
N SER A 174 2.13 -6.84 3.82
CA SER A 174 1.61 -5.79 4.70
C SER A 174 2.57 -5.49 5.84
N HIS A 175 2.20 -4.54 6.71
CA HIS A 175 2.96 -4.22 7.92
C HIS A 175 3.11 -5.43 8.87
N MET A 176 2.21 -6.43 8.79
CA MET A 176 2.27 -7.64 9.64
C MET A 176 3.23 -8.70 9.09
N GLY A 177 3.30 -8.87 7.77
CA GLY A 177 3.95 -10.03 7.18
C GLY A 177 3.70 -10.22 5.69
N VAL A 178 4.04 -11.42 5.22
CA VAL A 178 3.63 -11.92 3.91
C VAL A 178 2.27 -12.60 4.03
N LEU A 179 1.33 -12.22 3.19
CA LEU A 179 -0.05 -12.70 3.19
C LEU A 179 -0.28 -13.64 2.01
N VAL A 180 -1.12 -14.66 2.22
CA VAL A 180 -1.55 -15.58 1.16
C VAL A 180 -3.06 -15.53 1.05
N PHE A 181 -3.55 -15.38 -0.18
CA PHE A 181 -4.95 -15.30 -0.52
C PHE A 181 -5.32 -16.37 -1.56
N GLN A 182 -6.54 -16.88 -1.46
CA GLN A 182 -7.18 -17.65 -2.51
C GLN A 182 -8.40 -16.85 -3.00
N GLY A 183 -8.35 -16.36 -4.24
CA GLY A 183 -9.24 -15.29 -4.68
C GLY A 183 -9.01 -14.03 -3.83
N ASN A 184 -10.09 -13.51 -3.21
CA ASN A 184 -10.05 -12.38 -2.29
C ASN A 184 -10.09 -12.79 -0.81
N THR A 185 -10.05 -14.09 -0.51
CA THR A 185 -10.07 -14.61 0.87
C THR A 185 -8.65 -14.85 1.36
N LYS A 186 -8.26 -14.20 2.45
CA LYS A 186 -6.97 -14.43 3.11
C LYS A 186 -6.95 -15.80 3.78
N ILE A 187 -6.06 -16.68 3.33
CA ILE A 187 -5.91 -18.04 3.87
C ILE A 187 -4.75 -18.17 4.85
N ASN A 188 -3.74 -17.30 4.78
CA ASN A 188 -2.60 -17.36 5.70
C ASN A 188 -1.89 -16.01 5.88
N THR A 189 -1.18 -15.87 7.00
CA THR A 189 -0.31 -14.73 7.32
C THR A 189 1.00 -15.21 7.95
N PHE A 190 2.10 -15.01 7.21
CA PHE A 190 3.46 -15.22 7.70
C PHE A 190 3.97 -13.94 8.37
N ASN A 191 3.64 -13.81 9.65
CA ASN A 191 4.07 -12.68 10.47
C ASN A 191 5.59 -12.49 10.43
N TRP A 192 6.06 -11.24 10.39
CA TRP A 192 7.50 -10.94 10.36
C TRP A 192 8.29 -11.59 11.49
N SER A 193 7.71 -11.71 12.69
CA SER A 193 8.32 -12.39 13.84
C SER A 193 8.58 -13.89 13.62
N LYS A 194 7.80 -14.53 12.74
CA LYS A 194 7.95 -15.95 12.40
C LYS A 194 8.91 -16.17 11.22
N VAL A 195 9.19 -15.13 10.44
CA VAL A 195 10.01 -15.21 9.22
C VAL A 195 11.49 -15.02 9.56
N ARG A 196 12.27 -16.08 9.41
CA ARG A 196 13.74 -16.07 9.60
C ARG A 196 14.47 -15.51 8.39
N LYS A 197 14.05 -15.88 7.18
CA LYS A 197 14.71 -15.47 5.93
C LYS A 197 13.75 -15.49 4.75
N LEU A 198 13.81 -14.45 3.94
CA LEU A 198 13.19 -14.41 2.62
C LEU A 198 14.24 -14.55 1.53
N SER A 199 13.97 -15.40 0.54
CA SER A 199 14.85 -15.57 -0.61
C SER A 199 14.07 -16.00 -1.84
N PHE A 200 14.72 -16.04 -2.99
CA PHE A 200 14.14 -16.60 -4.19
C PHE A 200 15.19 -17.32 -5.05
N LYS A 201 14.74 -18.29 -5.85
CA LYS A 201 15.56 -19.03 -6.81
C LYS A 201 14.77 -19.23 -8.10
N ARG A 202 15.23 -18.62 -9.20
CA ARG A 202 14.49 -18.59 -10.47
C ARG A 202 13.09 -18.00 -10.22
N LYS A 203 12.03 -18.77 -10.44
CA LYS A 203 10.63 -18.39 -10.22
C LYS A 203 10.10 -18.72 -8.82
N ARG A 204 10.91 -19.35 -7.97
CA ARG A 204 10.50 -19.87 -6.65
C ARG A 204 10.80 -18.84 -5.57
N PHE A 205 9.77 -18.33 -4.93
CA PHE A 205 9.86 -17.52 -3.72
C PHE A 205 9.88 -18.44 -2.49
N LEU A 206 10.79 -18.17 -1.56
CA LEU A 206 11.11 -19.05 -0.43
C LEU A 206 11.00 -18.27 0.88
N ILE A 207 10.10 -18.70 1.75
CA ILE A 207 9.95 -18.17 3.11
C ILE A 207 10.48 -19.21 4.09
N LYS A 208 11.59 -18.89 4.74
CA LYS A 208 12.14 -19.70 5.81
C LYS A 208 11.64 -19.18 7.16
N LEU A 209 10.99 -20.03 7.93
CA LEU A 209 10.46 -19.74 9.26
C LEU A 209 11.49 -20.04 10.35
N HIS A 210 11.26 -19.50 11.55
CA HIS A 210 12.02 -19.88 12.74
C HIS A 210 11.70 -21.34 13.14
N PRO A 211 12.70 -22.15 13.56
CA PRO A 211 12.49 -23.57 13.91
C PRO A 211 11.42 -23.81 14.97
N GLU A 212 11.26 -22.86 15.89
CA GLU A 212 10.25 -22.85 16.97
C GLU A 212 8.81 -22.84 16.45
N VAL A 213 8.58 -22.52 15.17
CA VAL A 213 7.23 -22.35 14.58
C VAL A 213 6.72 -23.62 13.89
N CYS A 214 7.58 -24.42 13.26
CA CYS A 214 7.16 -25.57 12.42
C CYS A 214 7.81 -26.90 12.79
N GLY A 215 8.58 -26.98 13.88
CA GLY A 215 9.37 -28.16 14.20
C GLY A 215 10.48 -28.44 13.16
N PRO A 216 11.24 -29.54 13.31
CA PRO A 216 12.47 -29.76 12.55
C PRO A 216 12.30 -30.08 11.05
N TYR A 217 11.11 -30.41 10.56
CA TYR A 217 10.94 -31.05 9.24
C TYR A 217 10.33 -30.18 8.13
N GLN A 218 9.88 -28.94 8.39
CA GLN A 218 9.31 -28.11 7.32
C GLN A 218 9.48 -26.60 7.57
N ASP A 219 10.72 -26.15 7.75
CA ASP A 219 11.03 -24.76 8.03
C ASP A 219 10.94 -23.82 6.82
N THR A 220 10.77 -24.35 5.61
CA THR A 220 10.81 -23.56 4.37
C THR A 220 9.55 -23.78 3.56
N LEU A 221 8.85 -22.69 3.23
CA LEU A 221 7.69 -22.63 2.35
C LEU A 221 8.13 -22.16 0.96
N GLU A 222 7.49 -22.70 -0.08
CA GLU A 222 7.82 -22.38 -1.47
C GLU A 222 6.57 -21.96 -2.25
N PHE A 223 6.69 -20.87 -3.00
CA PHE A 223 5.66 -20.35 -3.90
C PHE A 223 6.25 -20.08 -5.29
N LEU A 224 5.54 -20.44 -6.35
CA LEU A 224 5.98 -20.27 -7.73
C LEU A 224 5.31 -19.04 -8.36
N LEU A 225 6.10 -18.05 -8.77
CA LEU A 225 5.60 -16.86 -9.48
C LEU A 225 5.76 -17.00 -11.01
N GLY A 226 5.16 -16.10 -11.79
CA GLY A 226 5.15 -16.17 -13.25
C GLY A 226 6.54 -16.06 -13.88
N SER A 227 7.43 -15.25 -13.29
CA SER A 227 8.78 -15.03 -13.78
C SER A 227 9.83 -14.83 -12.68
N ARG A 228 11.12 -14.90 -13.07
CA ARG A 228 12.24 -14.58 -12.16
C ARG A 228 12.16 -13.13 -11.70
N ASP A 229 11.75 -12.23 -12.58
CA ASP A 229 11.76 -10.80 -12.31
C ASP A 229 10.55 -10.41 -11.44
N GLU A 230 9.37 -11.02 -11.62
CA GLU A 230 8.27 -10.93 -10.65
C GLU A 230 8.67 -11.44 -9.27
N CYS A 231 9.33 -12.60 -9.20
CA CYS A 231 9.81 -13.16 -7.95
C CYS A 231 10.82 -12.26 -7.24
N LYS A 232 11.75 -11.68 -8.01
CA LYS A 232 12.70 -10.69 -7.52
C LYS A 232 12.00 -9.42 -7.04
N ASN A 233 11.01 -8.92 -7.77
CA ASN A 233 10.26 -7.73 -7.40
C ASN A 233 9.46 -7.95 -6.12
N PHE A 234 8.74 -9.06 -6.01
CA PHE A 234 8.02 -9.42 -4.79
C PHE A 234 8.96 -9.55 -3.59
N TRP A 235 10.10 -10.23 -3.76
CA TRP A 235 11.13 -10.32 -2.73
C TRP A 235 11.64 -8.95 -2.27
N LYS A 236 11.87 -8.01 -3.19
CA LYS A 236 12.25 -6.63 -2.83
C LYS A 236 11.16 -5.95 -2.01
N ILE A 237 9.90 -6.02 -2.45
CA ILE A 237 8.77 -5.42 -1.72
C ILE A 237 8.71 -5.97 -0.29
N CYS A 238 8.87 -7.29 -0.10
CA CYS A 238 8.93 -7.88 1.24
C CYS A 238 10.09 -7.33 2.08
N VAL A 239 11.28 -7.18 1.50
CA VAL A 239 12.45 -6.60 2.19
C VAL A 239 12.18 -5.15 2.57
N GLU A 240 11.59 -4.35 1.68
CA GLU A 240 11.24 -2.96 1.93
C GLU A 240 10.22 -2.82 3.07
N TYR A 241 9.11 -3.56 3.03
CA TYR A 241 8.09 -3.56 4.08
C TYR A 241 8.65 -4.01 5.42
N HIS A 242 9.43 -5.10 5.44
CA HIS A 242 10.07 -5.56 6.66
C HIS A 242 11.02 -4.49 7.21
N THR A 243 11.87 -3.89 6.38
CA THR A 243 12.78 -2.82 6.83
C THR A 243 12.01 -1.61 7.35
N PHE A 244 11.00 -1.14 6.62
CA PHE A 244 10.25 0.05 6.97
C PHE A 244 9.49 -0.11 8.30
N PHE A 245 8.76 -1.20 8.49
CA PHE A 245 7.89 -1.40 9.65
C PHE A 245 8.56 -2.09 10.86
N ARG A 246 9.65 -2.86 10.67
CA ARG A 246 10.22 -3.69 11.76
C ARG A 246 11.58 -3.23 12.26
N LEU A 247 12.37 -2.54 11.43
CA LEU A 247 13.71 -2.15 11.85
C LEU A 247 13.69 -0.75 12.48
N PHE A 248 14.47 -0.60 13.56
CA PHE A 248 14.70 0.71 14.19
C PHE A 248 15.53 1.62 13.29
N ASP A 249 16.44 1.05 12.52
CA ASP A 249 17.33 1.75 11.58
C ASP A 249 17.51 0.89 10.32
N GLN A 250 17.84 1.54 9.21
CA GLN A 250 18.22 0.86 7.98
C GLN A 250 19.47 -0.01 8.20
N PRO A 251 19.57 -1.20 7.59
CA PRO A 251 20.75 -2.03 7.72
C PRO A 251 22.00 -1.32 7.17
N LYS A 252 23.02 -1.13 8.02
CA LYS A 252 24.31 -0.54 7.61
C LYS A 252 24.90 -1.27 6.40
N PRO A 253 25.61 -0.56 5.50
CA PRO A 253 26.26 -1.20 4.38
C PRO A 253 27.28 -2.24 4.85
N LYS A 254 27.00 -3.52 4.66
CA LYS A 254 28.05 -4.55 4.79
C LYS A 254 29.04 -4.35 3.64
N ALA A 255 30.33 -4.31 3.95
CA ALA A 255 31.38 -4.31 2.94
C ALA A 255 31.13 -5.49 2.00
N LYS A 256 31.10 -5.24 0.69
CA LYS A 256 30.99 -6.32 -0.29
C LYS A 256 32.27 -7.14 -0.15
N ALA A 257 32.15 -8.40 0.29
CA ALA A 257 33.26 -9.32 0.17
C ALA A 257 33.66 -9.37 -1.32
N VAL A 258 34.95 -9.15 -1.60
CA VAL A 258 35.52 -9.05 -2.96
C VAL A 258 35.40 -10.37 -3.73
N PHE A 259 34.95 -11.45 -3.08
CA PHE A 259 34.69 -12.74 -3.68
C PHE A 259 33.22 -12.88 -4.11
N PHE A 260 33.02 -13.08 -5.41
CA PHE A 260 31.80 -13.45 -6.13
C PHE A 260 30.61 -13.86 -5.23
N THR A 261 29.86 -12.88 -4.72
CA THR A 261 28.58 -13.17 -4.05
C THR A 261 27.57 -13.56 -5.11
N ARG A 262 27.39 -14.87 -5.33
CA ARG A 262 26.39 -15.42 -6.25
C ARG A 262 25.00 -15.24 -5.64
N GLY A 263 24.33 -14.13 -5.92
CA GLY A 263 22.99 -13.83 -5.39
C GLY A 263 22.52 -12.41 -5.67
N SER A 264 21.21 -12.17 -5.55
CA SER A 264 20.67 -10.80 -5.58
C SER A 264 20.85 -10.15 -4.20
N SER A 265 21.37 -8.91 -4.19
CA SER A 265 21.40 -8.05 -3.02
C SER A 265 20.50 -6.84 -3.28
N PHE A 266 19.75 -6.43 -2.27
CA PHE A 266 18.88 -5.27 -2.30
C PHE A 266 18.85 -4.63 -0.92
N ARG A 267 18.73 -3.31 -0.89
CA ARG A 267 18.62 -2.52 0.33
C ARG A 267 17.54 -1.48 0.12
N TYR A 268 16.63 -1.38 1.09
CA TYR A 268 15.69 -0.28 1.17
C TYR A 268 16.43 1.05 1.30
N SER A 269 15.91 2.09 0.64
CA SER A 269 16.47 3.44 0.66
C SER A 269 15.39 4.38 1.15
N GLY A 270 15.56 4.93 2.35
CA GLY A 270 14.59 5.79 3.03
C GLY A 270 14.71 5.65 4.54
N ARG A 271 13.92 6.43 5.28
CA ARG A 271 13.78 6.29 6.73
C ARG A 271 12.88 5.08 7.04
N THR A 272 13.15 4.40 8.14
CA THR A 272 12.17 3.46 8.72
C THR A 272 11.00 4.25 9.31
N GLN A 273 9.88 3.57 9.59
CA GLN A 273 8.74 4.23 10.24
C GLN A 273 9.14 4.82 11.59
N LYS A 274 9.99 4.12 12.35
CA LYS A 274 10.49 4.60 13.64
C LYS A 274 11.32 5.89 13.49
N GLN A 275 12.24 5.91 12.52
CA GLN A 275 13.03 7.12 12.22
C GLN A 275 12.17 8.29 11.76
N LEU A 276 11.12 8.02 10.98
CA LEU A 276 10.20 9.05 10.53
C LEU A 276 9.43 9.67 11.71
N VAL A 277 8.90 8.83 12.61
CA VAL A 277 8.19 9.28 13.81
C VAL A 277 9.12 10.09 14.73
N ASP A 278 10.35 9.61 14.95
CA ASP A 278 11.32 10.30 15.81
C ASP A 278 11.75 11.63 15.19
N TYR A 279 11.99 11.67 13.88
CA TYR A 279 12.27 12.91 13.15
C TYR A 279 11.18 13.97 13.34
N ILE A 280 9.90 13.60 13.23
CA ILE A 280 8.79 14.56 13.38
C ILE A 280 8.72 15.09 14.83
N LYS A 281 8.94 14.21 15.81
CA LYS A 281 8.98 14.61 17.23
C LYS A 281 10.13 15.58 17.51
N ASP A 282 11.32 15.28 17.01
CA ASP A 282 12.53 16.06 17.27
C ASP A 282 12.52 17.40 16.51
N SER A 283 11.87 17.45 15.34
CA SER A 283 11.80 18.67 14.52
C SER A 283 10.92 19.76 15.16
N GLY A 284 10.14 19.44 16.21
CA GLY A 284 9.26 20.40 16.88
C GLY A 284 8.24 21.07 15.94
N MET A 285 7.98 20.46 14.78
CA MET A 285 7.13 21.05 13.75
C MET A 285 5.71 21.09 14.28
N LYS A 286 5.15 22.30 14.36
CA LYS A 286 3.74 22.47 14.67
C LYS A 286 2.93 21.81 13.56
N LYS A 287 1.95 21.00 13.94
CA LYS A 287 0.95 20.46 13.00
C LYS A 287 0.26 21.65 12.32
N THR A 288 0.67 21.94 11.09
CA THR A 288 0.03 22.99 10.29
C THR A 288 -1.24 22.41 9.70
N PRO A 289 -2.40 23.06 9.88
CA PRO A 289 -3.60 22.74 9.13
C PRO A 289 -3.30 22.76 7.63
N TYR A 290 -3.92 21.85 6.88
CA TYR A 290 -3.76 21.79 5.44
C TYR A 290 -5.01 22.39 4.77
N GLU A 291 -4.85 23.53 4.10
CA GLU A 291 -5.89 24.08 3.25
C GLU A 291 -5.73 23.54 1.82
N ARG A 292 -6.85 23.05 1.25
CA ARG A 292 -6.92 22.43 -0.06
C ARG A 292 -6.91 23.45 -1.19
#